data_AF-X6LWQ0-F1
#
_entry.id   AF-X6LWQ0-F1
#
_cell.length_a   1.000
_cell.length_b   1.000
_cell.length_c   1.000
_cell.angle_alpha   90.00
_cell.angle_beta   90.00
_cell.angle_gamma   90.00
#
_symmetry.space_group_name_H-M   'P 1'
#
loop_
_entity.id
_entity.type
_entity.pdbx_description
1 polymer ?
#
loop_
_entity_poly.entity_id
_entity_poly.type
_entity_poly.pdbx_seq_one_letter_code
_entity_poly.pdbx_strand_id
1 'polypeptide(L)'
;MPLCDTINIFFNFNNISNLIFQTLKELSIPLSQVQCVLHKHELLICGGSGQRACYSYDTIKNEYKFICEYPSDAELVGHCIVKLVDNNNNKDTNQITLLSFGGDKDSRHTLIMKYVNNHNHPIIIGRDIDDYGGVRAMTGGGNNHLLFITYYPKNISVFDLNTFQFIKHDTIPTYDNIWYHCFRMKKKNKRNCQMLLFCKNTGLSIEYDEDNNTFQFYKLPFYAYAYVHINDIILFFGESKEILSRIVSKSVFKYSIRENKWVTFQNTLPSPLYYCVTILSEKDNHIHIIGGRDYKHASVSTHIKTKVRVLDPSQLVMICLF
;
A
#
# COMPACT_ATOMS: atom_id res chain seq x y z
N MET A 1 -11.67 13.94 26.04
CA MET A 1 -11.72 12.84 25.06
C MET A 1 -10.42 12.86 24.28
N PRO A 2 -9.42 12.04 24.63
CA PRO A 2 -8.09 12.21 24.06
C PRO A 2 -8.02 11.61 22.66
N LEU A 3 -7.35 12.37 21.79
CA LEU A 3 -7.03 12.05 20.41
C LEU A 3 -6.26 10.73 20.32
N CYS A 4 -6.53 9.98 19.27
CA CYS A 4 -5.72 8.83 18.88
C CYS A 4 -4.35 9.35 18.42
N ASP A 5 -3.39 9.42 19.34
CA ASP A 5 -1.99 9.75 19.04
C ASP A 5 -1.43 8.80 17.98
N THR A 6 -1.10 9.34 16.83
CA THR A 6 -0.09 8.78 15.93
C THR A 6 1.21 8.59 16.70
N ILE A 7 1.64 7.34 16.85
CA ILE A 7 2.94 7.02 17.45
C ILE A 7 4.05 7.49 16.51
N ASN A 8 4.81 8.49 16.95
CA ASN A 8 5.99 9.02 16.26
C ASN A 8 7.16 8.04 16.37
N ILE A 9 7.70 7.63 15.22
CA ILE A 9 8.87 6.76 15.15
C ILE A 9 10.10 7.61 14.76
N PHE A 10 11.03 7.83 15.70
CA PHE A 10 12.30 8.51 15.47
C PHE A 10 13.41 7.50 15.15
N PHE A 11 14.03 7.63 13.99
CA PHE A 11 15.27 6.93 13.61
C PHE A 11 16.40 7.96 13.50
N ASN A 12 17.46 7.82 14.28
CA ASN A 12 18.66 8.65 14.14
C ASN A 12 19.83 7.72 13.87
N PHE A 13 20.51 7.83 12.72
CA PHE A 13 21.73 7.09 12.40
C PHE A 13 22.65 7.80 11.40
N ASN A 14 23.95 7.83 11.75
CA ASN A 14 25.06 8.32 10.94
C ASN A 14 25.70 7.21 10.09
N ASN A 15 26.05 7.57 8.85
CA ASN A 15 27.21 7.17 8.02
C ASN A 15 27.43 5.75 7.47
N ILE A 16 26.47 4.82 7.48
CA ILE A 16 26.56 3.57 6.67
C ILE A 16 25.50 3.53 5.54
N SER A 17 24.53 4.44 5.54
CA SER A 17 23.35 4.40 4.67
C SER A 17 23.60 4.76 3.19
N ASN A 18 24.65 5.53 2.88
CA ASN A 18 24.88 6.05 1.52
C ASN A 18 25.25 4.99 0.47
N LEU A 19 25.67 3.78 0.85
CA LEU A 19 25.98 2.70 -0.12
C LEU A 19 24.76 1.85 -0.52
N ILE A 20 23.69 1.84 0.29
CA ILE A 20 22.53 0.95 0.11
C ILE A 20 21.34 1.70 -0.47
N PHE A 21 21.16 2.96 -0.07
CA PHE A 21 20.06 3.81 -0.47
C PHE A 21 20.58 4.94 -1.34
N GLN A 22 20.07 5.04 -2.56
CA GLN A 22 20.39 6.10 -3.50
C GLN A 22 19.26 7.14 -3.49
N THR A 23 19.58 8.38 -3.13
CA THR A 23 18.67 9.52 -3.29
C THR A 23 18.52 9.86 -4.77
N LEU A 24 17.29 10.09 -5.20
CA LEU A 24 16.93 10.48 -6.56
C LEU A 24 16.52 11.95 -6.61
N LYS A 25 16.33 12.46 -7.83
CA LYS A 25 15.79 13.80 -8.04
C LYS A 25 14.48 13.93 -7.27
N GLU A 26 14.36 14.99 -6.47
CA GLU A 26 13.17 15.24 -5.67
C GLU A 26 12.05 15.82 -6.53
N LEU A 27 10.81 15.50 -6.17
CA LEU A 27 9.66 16.25 -6.67
C LEU A 27 9.65 17.61 -5.96
N SER A 28 9.41 18.70 -6.71
CA SER A 28 9.38 20.05 -6.15
C SER A 28 8.28 20.29 -5.11
N ILE A 29 7.36 19.34 -4.95
CA ILE A 29 6.23 19.41 -4.02
C ILE A 29 6.39 18.30 -2.96
N PRO A 30 6.33 18.66 -1.67
CA PRO A 30 6.34 17.67 -0.59
C PRO A 30 5.08 16.82 -0.60
N LEU A 31 5.25 15.51 -0.47
CA LEU A 31 4.18 14.52 -0.61
C LEU A 31 4.03 13.72 0.67
N SER A 32 2.82 13.49 1.18
CA SER A 32 2.58 12.51 2.25
C SER A 32 1.25 11.78 2.06
N GLN A 33 1.19 10.53 2.53
CA GLN A 33 0.03 9.62 2.36
C GLN A 33 -0.38 9.41 0.88
N VAL A 34 0.56 9.55 -0.04
CA VAL A 34 0.33 9.38 -1.47
C VAL A 34 0.09 7.91 -1.82
N GLN A 35 -0.64 7.66 -2.90
CA GLN A 35 -0.82 6.33 -3.47
C GLN A 35 0.02 6.19 -4.74
N CYS A 36 0.59 5.02 -4.97
CA CYS A 36 1.47 4.77 -6.12
C CYS A 36 1.13 3.46 -6.83
N VAL A 37 1.18 3.47 -8.16
CA VAL A 37 0.96 2.29 -9.00
C VAL A 37 2.06 2.20 -10.05
N LEU A 38 2.64 1.01 -10.22
CA LEU A 38 3.62 0.74 -11.29
C LEU A 38 2.87 0.43 -12.59
N HIS A 39 3.22 1.13 -13.65
CA HIS A 39 2.80 0.83 -15.01
C HIS A 39 4.01 0.85 -15.94
N LYS A 40 4.47 -0.34 -16.36
CA LYS A 40 5.68 -0.50 -17.19
C LYS A 40 6.91 0.09 -16.49
N HIS A 41 7.48 1.18 -17.00
CA HIS A 41 8.62 1.89 -16.41
C HIS A 41 8.21 3.20 -15.73
N GLU A 42 6.91 3.44 -15.54
CA GLU A 42 6.38 4.63 -14.89
C GLU A 42 5.78 4.30 -13.53
N LEU A 43 6.13 5.11 -12.52
CA LEU A 43 5.47 5.13 -11.22
C LEU A 43 4.41 6.22 -11.25
N LEU A 44 3.14 5.84 -11.21
CA LEU A 44 2.01 6.77 -11.15
C LEU A 44 1.77 7.14 -9.69
N ILE A 45 2.03 8.38 -9.34
CA ILE A 45 1.89 8.95 -8.00
C ILE A 45 0.64 9.81 -8.01
N CYS A 46 -0.32 9.51 -7.16
CA CYS A 46 -1.64 10.12 -7.24
C CYS A 46 -2.01 10.75 -5.90
N GLY A 47 -2.21 12.07 -5.92
CA GLY A 47 -2.73 12.84 -4.80
C GLY A 47 -1.86 12.78 -3.54
N GLY A 48 -2.51 12.87 -2.39
CA GLY A 48 -1.90 12.85 -1.06
C GLY A 48 -2.64 13.75 -0.09
N SER A 49 -2.16 13.79 1.16
CA SER A 49 -2.70 14.70 2.18
C SER A 49 -2.56 16.15 1.72
N GLY A 50 -3.68 16.80 1.40
CA GLY A 50 -3.72 18.18 0.89
C GLY A 50 -3.18 18.35 -0.54
N GLN A 51 -2.99 17.26 -1.28
CA GLN A 51 -2.44 17.28 -2.64
C GLN A 51 -3.42 16.61 -3.60
N ARG A 52 -3.81 17.31 -4.67
CA ARG A 52 -4.73 16.79 -5.70
C ARG A 52 -4.02 16.40 -6.99
N ALA A 53 -2.77 16.81 -7.17
CA ALA A 53 -2.02 16.54 -8.38
C ALA A 53 -1.56 15.07 -8.47
N CYS A 54 -1.54 14.58 -9.70
CA CYS A 54 -1.02 13.27 -10.08
C CYS A 54 0.22 13.46 -10.97
N TYR A 55 1.24 12.65 -10.73
CA TYR A 55 2.52 12.68 -11.44
C TYR A 55 2.88 11.27 -11.94
N SER A 56 3.56 11.17 -13.07
CA SER A 56 4.33 9.98 -13.42
C SER A 56 5.79 10.23 -13.13
N TYR A 57 6.49 9.19 -12.69
CA TYR A 57 7.95 9.17 -12.61
C TYR A 57 8.48 8.07 -13.53
N ASP A 58 9.25 8.45 -14.54
CA ASP A 58 9.89 7.51 -15.46
C ASP A 58 11.19 6.98 -14.81
N THR A 59 11.23 5.68 -14.49
CA THR A 59 12.39 5.06 -13.81
C THR A 59 13.64 4.97 -14.67
N ILE A 60 13.49 5.05 -16.00
CA ILE A 60 14.60 5.02 -16.95
C ILE A 60 15.18 6.42 -17.09
N LYS A 61 14.33 7.43 -17.25
CA LYS A 61 14.77 8.83 -17.43
C LYS A 61 15.09 9.54 -16.11
N ASN A 62 14.61 9.02 -14.98
CA ASN A 62 14.65 9.67 -13.67
C ASN A 62 13.97 11.05 -13.67
N GLU A 63 12.84 11.16 -14.36
CA GLU A 63 12.11 12.41 -14.55
C GLU A 63 10.67 12.29 -14.08
N TYR A 64 10.18 13.35 -13.45
CA TYR A 64 8.77 13.52 -13.12
C TYR A 64 8.04 14.24 -14.24
N LYS A 65 6.78 13.87 -14.43
CA LYS A 65 5.85 14.53 -15.34
C LYS A 65 4.51 14.70 -14.64
N PHE A 66 3.96 15.91 -14.70
CA PHE A 66 2.57 16.14 -14.27
C PHE A 66 1.60 15.44 -15.22
N ILE A 67 0.56 14.80 -14.66
CA ILE A 67 -0.47 14.08 -15.42
C ILE A 67 -1.77 14.88 -15.43
N CYS A 68 -2.36 15.06 -14.26
CA CYS A 68 -3.68 15.64 -14.05
C CYS A 68 -3.87 15.98 -12.57
N GLU A 69 -5.04 16.52 -12.21
CA GLU A 69 -5.47 16.64 -10.83
C GLU A 69 -6.77 15.86 -10.61
N TYR A 70 -6.99 15.44 -9.36
CA TYR A 70 -8.31 15.08 -8.86
C TYR A 70 -9.28 16.27 -8.98
N PRO A 71 -10.61 16.04 -9.05
CA PRO A 71 -11.62 17.10 -8.99
C PRO A 71 -11.42 18.07 -7.82
N SER A 72 -11.89 19.32 -7.95
CA SER A 72 -11.67 20.39 -6.95
C SER A 72 -12.32 20.15 -5.60
N ASP A 73 -13.37 19.36 -5.59
CA ASP A 73 -14.18 18.93 -4.45
C ASP A 73 -13.71 17.59 -3.85
N ALA A 74 -12.73 16.92 -4.46
CA ALA A 74 -12.26 15.64 -3.97
C ALA A 74 -11.28 15.79 -2.79
N GLU A 75 -11.64 15.22 -1.64
CA GLU A 75 -10.77 15.11 -0.47
C GLU A 75 -10.10 13.75 -0.40
N LEU A 76 -8.77 13.73 -0.38
CA LEU A 76 -7.99 12.48 -0.53
C LEU A 76 -7.54 11.88 0.81
N VAL A 77 -8.32 12.08 1.87
CA VAL A 77 -7.99 11.60 3.22
C VAL A 77 -8.02 10.08 3.25
N GLY A 78 -6.85 9.48 3.50
CA GLY A 78 -6.69 8.04 3.63
C GLY A 78 -7.17 7.23 2.42
N HIS A 79 -7.15 7.83 1.23
CA HIS A 79 -7.62 7.18 0.01
C HIS A 79 -6.73 6.01 -0.43
N CYS A 80 -7.30 5.13 -1.25
CA CYS A 80 -6.66 3.98 -1.85
C CYS A 80 -6.81 4.04 -3.37
N ILE A 81 -5.82 3.50 -4.07
CA ILE A 81 -5.86 3.33 -5.53
C ILE A 81 -5.60 1.87 -5.85
N VAL A 82 -6.44 1.33 -6.72
CA VAL A 82 -6.33 -0.03 -7.23
C VAL A 82 -6.24 0.00 -8.75
N LYS A 83 -5.27 -0.73 -9.30
CA LYS A 83 -5.18 -0.94 -10.74
C LYS A 83 -6.25 -1.93 -11.18
N LEU A 84 -7.09 -1.54 -12.14
CA LEU A 84 -8.04 -2.44 -12.77
C LEU A 84 -7.36 -3.17 -13.94
N VAL A 85 -7.56 -4.48 -14.02
CA VAL A 85 -7.07 -5.29 -15.14
C VAL A 85 -8.16 -5.33 -16.20
N ASP A 86 -7.85 -4.84 -17.40
CA ASP A 86 -8.73 -5.03 -18.54
C ASP A 86 -8.62 -6.47 -19.05
N ASN A 87 -9.72 -7.21 -18.99
CA ASN A 87 -9.80 -8.58 -19.50
C ASN A 87 -10.03 -8.61 -21.02
N ASN A 88 -10.30 -7.47 -21.66
CA ASN A 88 -10.30 -7.38 -23.11
C ASN A 88 -8.86 -7.44 -23.61
N ASN A 89 -8.57 -8.45 -24.43
CA ASN A 89 -7.24 -8.87 -24.90
C ASN A 89 -6.40 -7.83 -25.68
N ASN A 90 -6.70 -6.54 -25.60
CA ASN A 90 -5.98 -5.51 -26.33
C ASN A 90 -4.69 -5.11 -25.58
N LYS A 91 -3.73 -6.03 -25.58
CA LYS A 91 -2.41 -5.92 -24.93
C LYS A 91 -1.55 -4.76 -25.45
N ASP A 92 -1.97 -4.10 -26.53
CA ASP A 92 -1.24 -3.03 -27.20
C ASP A 92 -1.63 -1.61 -26.74
N THR A 93 -2.59 -1.47 -25.82
CA THR A 93 -2.92 -0.13 -25.32
C THR A 93 -1.99 0.27 -24.18
N ASN A 94 -1.36 1.46 -24.28
CA ASN A 94 -0.63 2.11 -23.17
C ASN A 94 -1.58 2.62 -22.07
N GLN A 95 -2.84 2.19 -22.07
CA GLN A 95 -3.87 2.65 -21.16
C GLN A 95 -3.84 1.81 -19.89
N ILE A 96 -3.93 2.50 -18.74
CA ILE A 96 -4.16 1.88 -17.45
C ILE A 96 -5.38 2.54 -16.83
N THR A 97 -6.28 1.72 -16.31
CA THR A 97 -7.46 2.17 -15.58
C THR A 97 -7.19 2.00 -14.10
N LEU A 98 -7.35 3.09 -13.34
CA LEU A 98 -7.22 3.12 -11.90
C LEU A 98 -8.57 3.37 -11.27
N LEU A 99 -8.85 2.67 -10.18
CA LEU A 99 -9.97 2.94 -9.30
C LEU A 99 -9.43 3.65 -8.05
N SER A 100 -9.81 4.90 -7.84
CA SER A 100 -9.46 5.68 -6.65
C SER A 100 -10.67 5.88 -5.77
N PHE A 101 -10.55 5.62 -4.47
CA PHE A 101 -11.64 5.82 -3.52
C PHE A 101 -11.11 6.00 -2.09
N GLY A 102 -11.88 6.66 -1.26
CA GLY A 102 -11.47 7.05 0.09
C GLY A 102 -12.43 8.05 0.71
N GLY A 103 -11.94 8.75 1.73
CA GLY A 103 -12.70 9.77 2.45
C GLY A 103 -13.49 9.20 3.62
N ASP A 104 -13.75 10.07 4.59
CA ASP A 104 -14.68 9.78 5.69
C ASP A 104 -16.13 9.93 5.23
N LYS A 105 -17.11 9.77 6.12
CA LYS A 105 -18.54 9.78 5.77
C LYS A 105 -18.99 11.02 4.98
N ASP A 106 -18.35 12.17 5.18
CA ASP A 106 -18.78 13.45 4.62
C ASP A 106 -17.99 13.85 3.36
N SER A 107 -16.88 13.15 3.08
CA SER A 107 -15.87 13.57 2.09
C SER A 107 -15.51 12.49 1.07
N ARG A 108 -16.38 11.49 0.88
CA ARG A 108 -16.05 10.31 0.05
C ARG A 108 -15.97 10.63 -1.41
N HIS A 109 -14.97 10.04 -2.05
CA HIS A 109 -14.89 9.96 -3.50
C HIS A 109 -14.76 8.51 -3.94
N THR A 110 -15.22 8.25 -5.17
CA THR A 110 -14.90 7.04 -5.91
C THR A 110 -14.85 7.41 -7.39
N LEU A 111 -13.69 7.17 -8.02
CA LEU A 111 -13.36 7.63 -9.36
C LEU A 111 -12.70 6.51 -10.16
N ILE A 112 -13.18 6.27 -11.36
CA ILE A 112 -12.42 5.56 -12.40
C ILE A 112 -11.59 6.60 -13.14
N MET A 113 -10.27 6.44 -13.12
CA MET A 113 -9.29 7.28 -13.80
C MET A 113 -8.64 6.50 -14.95
N LYS A 114 -8.72 7.01 -16.17
CA LYS A 114 -8.04 6.42 -17.34
C LYS A 114 -6.76 7.17 -17.67
N TYR A 115 -5.62 6.51 -17.50
CA TYR A 115 -4.32 7.01 -17.93
C TYR A 115 -4.27 7.05 -19.46
N VAL A 116 -3.81 8.17 -20.02
CA VAL A 116 -3.80 8.59 -21.45
C VAL A 116 -4.97 9.50 -21.87
N ASN A 117 -6.18 9.34 -21.34
CA ASN A 117 -7.36 10.10 -21.82
C ASN A 117 -7.91 11.16 -20.84
N ASN A 118 -7.37 11.31 -19.63
CA ASN A 118 -7.76 12.34 -18.64
C ASN A 118 -9.28 12.47 -18.38
N HIS A 119 -10.05 11.41 -18.59
CA HIS A 119 -11.47 11.36 -18.29
C HIS A 119 -11.67 10.59 -16.97
N ASN A 120 -12.18 11.30 -15.96
CA ASN A 120 -12.60 10.73 -14.70
C ASN A 120 -14.11 10.46 -14.78
N HIS A 121 -14.52 9.23 -14.51
CA HIS A 121 -15.93 8.87 -14.41
C HIS A 121 -16.24 8.50 -12.96
N PRO A 122 -17.18 9.21 -12.30
CA PRO A 122 -17.62 8.83 -10.96
C PRO A 122 -18.36 7.50 -11.04
N ILE A 123 -18.08 6.62 -10.09
CA ILE A 123 -18.89 5.43 -9.79
C ILE A 123 -19.09 5.38 -8.28
N ILE A 124 -20.05 4.60 -7.79
CA ILE A 124 -20.31 4.48 -6.35
C ILE A 124 -19.84 3.10 -5.89
N ILE A 125 -18.91 3.08 -4.94
CA ILE A 125 -18.48 1.88 -4.22
C ILE A 125 -18.64 2.15 -2.72
N GLY A 126 -19.32 1.25 -2.01
CA GLY A 126 -19.67 1.42 -0.60
C GLY A 126 -21.11 1.92 -0.38
N ARG A 127 -21.57 1.87 0.87
CA ARG A 127 -22.92 2.30 1.31
C ARG A 127 -22.84 3.68 1.95
N ASP A 128 -23.91 4.48 1.94
CA ASP A 128 -23.92 5.88 2.39
C ASP A 128 -23.24 6.20 3.73
N ILE A 129 -23.24 5.25 4.66
CA ILE A 129 -22.69 5.43 6.02
C ILE A 129 -21.27 4.87 6.22
N ASP A 130 -20.68 4.25 5.19
CA ASP A 130 -19.36 3.61 5.28
C ASP A 130 -18.25 4.67 5.32
N ASP A 131 -17.31 4.51 6.26
CA ASP A 131 -16.14 5.37 6.43
C ASP A 131 -14.91 4.71 5.78
N TYR A 132 -14.42 5.32 4.70
CA TYR A 132 -13.26 4.85 3.93
C TYR A 132 -11.98 5.63 4.27
N GLY A 133 -11.97 6.36 5.39
CA GLY A 133 -10.78 7.00 5.94
C GLY A 133 -9.71 5.96 6.27
N GLY A 134 -8.65 5.93 5.46
CA GLY A 134 -7.55 4.97 5.62
C GLY A 134 -7.86 3.58 5.09
N VAL A 135 -8.78 3.48 4.12
CA VAL A 135 -9.16 2.25 3.43
C VAL A 135 -7.96 1.57 2.75
N ARG A 136 -8.02 0.24 2.66
CA ARG A 136 -7.09 -0.57 1.88
C ARG A 136 -7.87 -1.50 0.97
N ALA A 137 -7.35 -1.71 -0.23
CA ALA A 137 -7.97 -2.60 -1.17
C ALA A 137 -6.96 -3.27 -2.10
N MET A 138 -7.39 -4.36 -2.71
CA MET A 138 -6.65 -5.08 -3.74
C MET A 138 -7.58 -5.85 -4.65
N THR A 139 -7.11 -6.10 -5.87
CA THR A 139 -7.76 -7.03 -6.80
C THR A 139 -7.37 -8.48 -6.50
N GLY A 140 -8.33 -9.40 -6.60
CA GLY A 140 -8.11 -10.84 -6.47
C GLY A 140 -9.20 -11.65 -7.16
N GLY A 141 -9.43 -12.88 -6.68
CA GLY A 141 -10.28 -13.88 -7.35
C GLY A 141 -9.55 -14.59 -8.48
N GLY A 142 -10.02 -15.78 -8.86
CA GLY A 142 -9.38 -16.62 -9.89
C GLY A 142 -9.00 -15.83 -11.14
N ASN A 143 -9.91 -14.95 -11.59
CA ASN A 143 -9.78 -14.11 -12.77
C ASN A 143 -9.44 -12.63 -12.50
N ASN A 144 -8.93 -12.26 -11.31
CA ASN A 144 -8.67 -10.85 -10.93
C ASN A 144 -9.91 -9.94 -11.01
N HIS A 145 -11.10 -10.52 -10.86
CA HIS A 145 -12.38 -9.84 -11.00
C HIS A 145 -13.02 -9.46 -9.66
N LEU A 146 -12.36 -9.76 -8.53
CA LEU A 146 -12.86 -9.39 -7.21
C LEU A 146 -12.07 -8.21 -6.65
N LEU A 147 -12.78 -7.25 -6.06
CA LEU A 147 -12.21 -6.18 -5.27
C LEU A 147 -12.44 -6.45 -3.80
N PHE A 148 -11.35 -6.71 -3.08
CA PHE A 148 -11.38 -6.82 -1.62
C PHE A 148 -11.11 -5.46 -1.02
N ILE A 149 -11.99 -4.99 -0.13
CA ILE A 149 -11.89 -3.70 0.54
C ILE A 149 -11.94 -3.91 2.04
N THR A 150 -10.99 -3.35 2.77
CA THR A 150 -10.95 -3.33 4.23
C THR A 150 -10.96 -1.91 4.75
N TYR A 151 -11.87 -1.60 5.67
CA TYR A 151 -12.16 -0.23 6.07
C TYR A 151 -12.70 -0.15 7.50
N TYR A 152 -12.79 1.09 7.99
CA TYR A 152 -13.22 1.38 9.35
C TYR A 152 -14.68 0.93 9.59
N PRO A 153 -15.04 0.50 10.81
CA PRO A 153 -14.14 0.23 11.94
C PRO A 153 -13.43 -1.11 11.85
N LYS A 154 -14.09 -2.16 11.34
CA LYS A 154 -13.57 -3.54 11.33
C LYS A 154 -14.10 -4.31 10.13
N ASN A 155 -14.28 -3.63 9.01
CA ASN A 155 -15.06 -4.17 7.90
C ASN A 155 -14.16 -4.77 6.84
N ILE A 156 -14.61 -5.88 6.25
CA ILE A 156 -14.13 -6.38 4.96
C ILE A 156 -15.33 -6.55 4.03
N SER A 157 -15.17 -6.15 2.77
CA SER A 157 -16.18 -6.29 1.73
C SER A 157 -15.57 -6.78 0.42
N VAL A 158 -16.38 -7.47 -0.38
CA VAL A 158 -16.01 -7.99 -1.70
C VAL A 158 -17.00 -7.46 -2.73
N PHE A 159 -16.47 -6.94 -3.83
CA PHE A 159 -17.24 -6.50 -4.98
C PHE A 159 -16.76 -7.22 -6.24
N ASP A 160 -17.68 -7.50 -7.16
CA ASP A 160 -17.36 -7.91 -8.52
C ASP A 160 -16.90 -6.68 -9.32
N LEU A 161 -15.72 -6.70 -9.92
CA LEU A 161 -15.16 -5.59 -10.71
C LEU A 161 -15.72 -5.53 -12.13
N ASN A 162 -16.29 -6.61 -12.66
CA ASN A 162 -16.93 -6.60 -13.97
C ASN A 162 -18.30 -5.92 -13.91
N THR A 163 -19.05 -6.17 -12.83
CA THR A 163 -20.40 -5.62 -12.66
C THR A 163 -20.47 -4.46 -11.66
N PHE A 164 -19.39 -4.21 -10.91
CA PHE A 164 -19.34 -3.29 -9.77
C PHE A 164 -20.39 -3.61 -8.69
N GLN A 165 -20.84 -4.87 -8.61
CA GLN A 165 -21.86 -5.29 -7.65
C GLN A 165 -21.24 -5.83 -6.36
N PHE A 166 -21.95 -5.60 -5.25
CA PHE A 166 -21.60 -6.13 -3.95
C PHE A 166 -21.79 -7.65 -3.90
N ILE A 167 -20.80 -8.37 -3.37
CA ILE A 167 -20.85 -9.84 -3.20
C ILE A 167 -21.00 -10.20 -1.72
N LYS A 168 -20.09 -9.71 -0.88
CA LYS A 168 -19.98 -10.15 0.52
C LYS A 168 -19.49 -9.05 1.43
N HIS A 169 -19.95 -9.11 2.68
CA HIS A 169 -19.43 -8.33 3.79
C HIS A 169 -19.20 -9.25 4.98
N ASP A 170 -18.16 -8.94 5.76
CA ASP A 170 -17.86 -9.57 7.03
C ASP A 170 -17.16 -8.60 7.98
N THR A 171 -17.08 -8.97 9.25
CA THR A 171 -16.36 -8.24 10.29
C THR A 171 -15.04 -8.92 10.60
N ILE A 172 -13.94 -8.18 10.49
CA ILE A 172 -12.60 -8.66 10.84
C ILE A 172 -12.54 -8.88 12.36
N PRO A 173 -12.14 -10.09 12.82
CA PRO A 173 -12.13 -10.44 14.24
C PRO A 173 -10.93 -9.82 14.95
N THR A 174 -11.04 -8.54 15.26
CA THR A 174 -10.02 -7.76 15.96
C THR A 174 -10.60 -6.94 17.10
N TYR A 175 -9.78 -6.71 18.13
CA TYR A 175 -10.13 -5.79 19.21
C TYR A 175 -10.09 -4.32 18.75
N ASP A 176 -9.06 -3.95 17.98
CA ASP A 176 -8.81 -2.58 17.54
C ASP A 176 -9.58 -2.23 16.27
N ASN A 177 -9.91 -0.95 16.08
CA ASN A 177 -10.36 -0.47 14.77
C ASN A 177 -9.22 -0.52 13.75
N ILE A 178 -9.57 -0.81 12.50
CA ILE A 178 -8.65 -0.87 11.35
C ILE A 178 -8.76 0.41 10.52
N TRP A 179 -7.61 1.00 10.25
CA TRP A 179 -7.40 2.10 9.29
C TRP A 179 -5.91 2.15 8.97
N TYR A 180 -5.53 2.67 7.80
CA TYR A 180 -4.13 2.82 7.38
C TYR A 180 -3.28 1.53 7.50
N HIS A 181 -3.94 0.37 7.51
CA HIS A 181 -3.35 -0.90 7.91
C HIS A 181 -2.57 -1.56 6.76
N CYS A 182 -1.91 -2.67 7.08
CA CYS A 182 -1.37 -3.59 6.09
C CYS A 182 -2.48 -4.49 5.59
N PHE A 183 -2.69 -4.52 4.28
CA PHE A 183 -3.56 -5.48 3.63
C PHE A 183 -2.90 -5.94 2.34
N ARG A 184 -2.54 -7.22 2.25
CA ARG A 184 -1.78 -7.79 1.11
C ARG A 184 -2.28 -9.16 0.68
N MET A 185 -2.17 -9.44 -0.61
CA MET A 185 -2.39 -10.78 -1.15
C MET A 185 -1.19 -11.64 -0.77
N LYS A 186 -1.43 -12.79 -0.13
CA LYS A 186 -0.41 -13.80 0.17
C LYS A 186 -0.34 -14.86 -0.89
N LYS A 187 -1.49 -15.37 -1.32
CA LYS A 187 -1.57 -16.41 -2.34
C LYS A 187 -2.91 -16.36 -3.03
N LYS A 188 -2.92 -16.66 -4.32
CA LYS A 188 -4.13 -16.80 -5.10
C LYS A 188 -4.09 -18.09 -5.90
N ASN A 189 -5.14 -18.89 -5.77
CA ASN A 189 -5.39 -20.04 -6.64
C ASN A 189 -6.70 -19.79 -7.41
N LYS A 190 -7.10 -20.71 -8.29
CA LYS A 190 -8.32 -20.56 -9.10
C LYS A 190 -9.60 -20.25 -8.31
N ARG A 191 -9.68 -20.68 -7.05
CA ARG A 191 -10.91 -20.59 -6.22
C ARG A 191 -10.71 -19.92 -4.86
N ASN A 192 -9.47 -19.77 -4.41
CA ASN A 192 -9.17 -19.29 -3.06
C ASN A 192 -8.18 -18.13 -3.11
N CYS A 193 -8.51 -17.08 -2.37
CA CYS A 193 -7.61 -15.96 -2.10
C CYS A 193 -7.19 -15.99 -0.65
N GLN A 194 -5.89 -16.05 -0.40
CA GLN A 194 -5.31 -15.88 0.92
C GLN A 194 -4.69 -14.49 1.00
N MET A 195 -5.11 -13.72 2.00
CA MET A 195 -4.70 -12.35 2.25
C MET A 195 -4.10 -12.25 3.65
N LEU A 196 -3.29 -11.23 3.87
CA LEU A 196 -2.68 -10.89 5.15
C LEU A 196 -3.14 -9.51 5.56
N LEU A 197 -3.53 -9.37 6.82
CA LEU A 197 -3.84 -8.11 7.44
C LEU A 197 -2.98 -7.90 8.68
N PHE A 198 -2.32 -6.76 8.77
CA PHE A 198 -1.61 -6.34 9.99
C PHE A 198 -2.02 -4.93 10.38
N CYS A 199 -2.52 -4.76 11.59
CA CYS A 199 -2.98 -3.48 12.13
C CYS A 199 -2.80 -3.46 13.65
N LYS A 200 -1.96 -2.55 14.16
CA LYS A 200 -1.69 -2.42 15.60
C LYS A 200 -1.31 -3.78 16.20
N ASN A 201 -2.17 -4.30 17.08
CA ASN A 201 -1.99 -5.55 17.81
C ASN A 201 -2.60 -6.78 17.11
N THR A 202 -2.99 -6.63 15.85
CA THR A 202 -3.67 -7.66 15.07
C THR A 202 -2.84 -8.05 13.86
N GLY A 203 -2.44 -9.32 13.80
CA GLY A 203 -2.04 -10.00 12.57
C GLY A 203 -3.08 -11.06 12.21
N LEU A 204 -3.52 -11.10 10.96
CA LEU A 204 -4.50 -12.05 10.44
C LEU A 204 -4.07 -12.59 9.08
N SER A 205 -4.23 -13.90 8.90
CA SER A 205 -4.34 -14.52 7.58
C SER A 205 -5.83 -14.71 7.29
N ILE A 206 -6.29 -14.18 6.17
CA ILE A 206 -7.70 -14.17 5.76
C ILE A 206 -7.80 -15.05 4.52
N GLU A 207 -8.63 -16.08 4.56
CA GLU A 207 -8.92 -16.90 3.40
C GLU A 207 -10.32 -16.57 2.91
N TYR A 208 -10.46 -16.43 1.60
CA TYR A 208 -11.72 -16.23 0.92
C TYR A 208 -11.93 -17.35 -0.08
N ASP A 209 -13.04 -18.07 0.08
CA ASP A 209 -13.55 -19.07 -0.84
C ASP A 209 -14.51 -18.39 -1.82
N GLU A 210 -14.12 -18.38 -3.10
CA GLU A 210 -14.89 -17.76 -4.19
C GLU A 210 -16.15 -18.54 -4.56
N ASP A 211 -16.15 -19.87 -4.43
CA ASP A 211 -17.30 -20.72 -4.76
C ASP A 211 -18.43 -20.50 -3.73
N ASN A 212 -18.06 -20.34 -2.46
CA ASN A 212 -19.01 -20.22 -1.34
C ASN A 212 -19.21 -18.77 -0.84
N ASN A 213 -18.39 -17.82 -1.30
CA ASN A 213 -18.35 -16.43 -0.81
C ASN A 213 -18.18 -16.32 0.72
N THR A 214 -17.31 -17.17 1.29
CA THR A 214 -17.07 -17.24 2.73
C THR A 214 -15.65 -16.81 3.11
N PHE A 215 -15.53 -16.11 4.23
CA PHE A 215 -14.25 -15.79 4.86
C PHE A 215 -13.90 -16.76 5.97
N GLN A 216 -12.61 -17.06 6.09
CA GLN A 216 -12.01 -17.71 7.25
C GLN A 216 -10.85 -16.87 7.75
N PHE A 217 -10.73 -16.73 9.08
CA PHE A 217 -9.76 -15.84 9.71
C PHE A 217 -8.85 -16.63 10.64
N TYR A 218 -7.53 -16.48 10.47
CA TYR A 218 -6.52 -17.13 11.27
C TYR A 218 -5.60 -16.09 11.91
N LYS A 219 -5.47 -16.13 13.23
CA LYS A 219 -4.60 -15.20 13.96
C LYS A 219 -3.13 -15.49 13.69
N LEU A 220 -2.38 -14.44 13.41
CA LEU A 220 -0.93 -14.48 13.29
C LEU A 220 -0.29 -13.77 14.50
N PRO A 221 0.81 -14.29 15.05
CA PRO A 221 1.51 -13.64 16.15
C PRO A 221 2.31 -12.44 15.61
N PHE A 222 1.74 -11.23 15.64
CA PHE A 222 2.51 -10.01 15.34
C PHE A 222 1.87 -8.68 15.75
N TYR A 223 2.73 -7.68 15.96
CA TYR A 223 2.43 -6.29 16.29
C TYR A 223 3.17 -5.37 15.33
N ALA A 224 2.46 -4.57 14.52
CA ALA A 224 3.10 -3.67 13.57
C ALA A 224 2.33 -2.37 13.30
N TYR A 225 3.09 -1.29 13.14
CA TYR A 225 2.57 0.05 12.89
C TYR A 225 2.92 0.59 11.50
N ALA A 226 4.09 0.24 10.95
CA ALA A 226 4.47 0.59 9.58
C ALA A 226 5.03 -0.63 8.85
N TYR A 227 4.84 -0.68 7.53
CA TYR A 227 5.31 -1.79 6.72
C TYR A 227 5.62 -1.38 5.27
N VAL A 228 6.43 -2.20 4.62
CA VAL A 228 6.79 -2.15 3.21
C VAL A 228 6.68 -3.57 2.67
N HIS A 229 6.05 -3.73 1.52
CA HIS A 229 5.90 -5.04 0.87
C HIS A 229 6.77 -5.10 -0.39
N ILE A 230 7.55 -6.17 -0.53
CA ILE A 230 8.51 -6.41 -1.61
C ILE A 230 8.43 -7.91 -1.95
N ASN A 231 7.82 -8.27 -3.08
CA ASN A 231 7.63 -9.68 -3.47
C ASN A 231 7.02 -10.52 -2.35
N ASP A 232 7.69 -11.60 -1.92
CA ASP A 232 7.26 -12.47 -0.83
C ASP A 232 7.71 -11.95 0.54
N ILE A 233 8.06 -10.67 0.67
CA ILE A 233 8.60 -10.10 1.91
C ILE A 233 7.78 -8.89 2.35
N ILE A 234 7.46 -8.84 3.64
CA ILE A 234 6.97 -7.63 4.29
C ILE A 234 8.03 -7.18 5.29
N LEU A 235 8.61 -6.00 5.08
CA LEU A 235 9.44 -5.31 6.06
C LEU A 235 8.54 -4.46 6.94
N PHE A 236 8.64 -4.61 8.25
CA PHE A 236 7.91 -3.85 9.24
C PHE A 236 8.85 -2.91 9.99
N PHE A 237 8.37 -1.70 10.25
CA PHE A 237 9.11 -0.64 10.92
C PHE A 237 8.38 -0.24 12.20
N GLY A 238 9.14 -0.05 13.27
CA GLY A 238 8.67 0.53 14.53
C GLY A 238 7.77 -0.36 15.38
N GLU A 239 8.29 -1.51 15.81
CA GLU A 239 7.66 -2.32 16.86
C GLU A 239 7.58 -1.53 18.18
N SER A 240 6.48 -1.68 18.93
CA SER A 240 6.41 -1.38 20.36
C SER A 240 6.25 -2.71 21.09
N LYS A 241 7.24 -3.09 21.90
CA LYS A 241 7.28 -4.40 22.57
C LYS A 241 6.46 -4.47 23.87
N GLU A 242 5.98 -3.35 24.40
CA GLU A 242 5.39 -3.32 25.74
C GLU A 242 4.13 -2.46 25.81
N ILE A 243 3.06 -3.05 26.38
CA ILE A 243 1.73 -2.45 26.54
C ILE A 243 1.76 -1.20 27.45
N LEU A 244 2.81 -1.01 28.25
CA LEU A 244 2.93 0.07 29.24
C LEU A 244 4.04 1.09 28.93
N SER A 245 4.91 0.83 27.95
CA SER A 245 5.95 1.76 27.53
C SER A 245 5.98 1.89 26.01
N ARG A 246 5.61 3.07 25.49
CA ARG A 246 5.68 3.43 24.05
C ARG A 246 7.13 3.59 23.58
N ILE A 247 8.00 2.62 23.86
CA ILE A 247 9.36 2.58 23.32
C ILE A 247 9.24 2.04 21.90
N VAL A 248 9.36 2.93 20.93
CA VAL A 248 9.45 2.57 19.53
C VAL A 248 10.84 1.98 19.27
N SER A 249 10.87 0.71 18.90
CA SER A 249 12.08 -0.01 18.55
C SER A 249 12.63 0.46 17.21
N LYS A 250 13.96 0.63 17.15
CA LYS A 250 14.70 0.89 15.90
C LYS A 250 14.80 -0.37 15.00
N SER A 251 14.24 -1.49 15.43
CA SER A 251 14.29 -2.76 14.70
C SER A 251 13.39 -2.73 13.47
N VAL A 252 13.93 -3.22 12.35
CA VAL A 252 13.16 -3.59 11.17
C VAL A 252 12.94 -5.10 11.22
N PHE A 253 11.69 -5.53 11.10
CA PHE A 253 11.35 -6.95 11.06
C PHE A 253 11.00 -7.36 9.65
N LYS A 254 11.52 -8.49 9.20
CA LYS A 254 11.20 -9.07 7.90
C LYS A 254 10.25 -10.24 8.13
N TYR A 255 9.11 -10.24 7.47
CA TYR A 255 8.23 -11.40 7.35
C TYR A 255 8.37 -11.97 5.95
N SER A 256 8.79 -13.23 5.86
CA SER A 256 8.76 -13.99 4.61
C SER A 256 7.37 -14.61 4.47
N ILE A 257 6.60 -14.15 3.48
CA ILE A 257 5.28 -14.67 3.10
C ILE A 257 5.41 -16.13 2.66
N ARG A 258 6.44 -16.44 1.85
CA ARG A 258 6.70 -17.79 1.33
C ARG A 258 7.01 -18.78 2.44
N GLU A 259 7.87 -18.39 3.38
CA GLU A 259 8.30 -19.27 4.47
C GLU A 259 7.40 -19.19 5.70
N ASN A 260 6.48 -18.22 5.74
CA ASN A 260 5.65 -17.89 6.89
C ASN A 260 6.49 -17.67 8.17
N LYS A 261 7.62 -16.95 8.04
CA LYS A 261 8.62 -16.80 9.10
C LYS A 261 9.07 -15.36 9.27
N TRP A 262 9.40 -15.02 10.51
CA TRP A 262 10.02 -13.76 10.91
C TRP A 262 11.54 -13.88 10.87
N VAL A 263 12.20 -12.85 10.33
CA VAL A 263 13.66 -12.71 10.28
C VAL A 263 14.02 -11.30 10.74
N THR A 264 15.09 -11.16 11.51
CA THR A 264 15.61 -9.85 11.90
C THR A 264 16.30 -9.18 10.71
N PHE A 265 16.00 -7.91 10.47
CA PHE A 265 16.61 -7.13 9.40
C PHE A 265 17.55 -6.08 9.98
N GLN A 266 18.81 -6.06 9.52
CA GLN A 266 19.87 -5.24 10.12
C GLN A 266 20.06 -3.86 9.48
N ASN A 267 19.47 -3.59 8.30
CA ASN A 267 19.66 -2.29 7.64
C ASN A 267 18.60 -1.29 8.09
N THR A 268 19.01 -0.03 8.21
CA THR A 268 18.16 1.10 8.62
C THR A 268 17.95 2.07 7.45
N LEU A 269 16.82 2.80 7.47
CA LEU A 269 16.60 3.91 6.53
C LEU A 269 17.55 5.08 6.85
N PRO A 270 17.97 5.86 5.83
CA PRO A 270 18.88 7.00 6.02
C PRO A 270 18.29 8.12 6.89
N SER A 271 16.97 8.22 6.98
CA SER A 271 16.26 9.19 7.82
C SER A 271 14.96 8.58 8.36
N PRO A 272 14.40 9.10 9.48
CA PRO A 272 13.06 8.74 9.90
C PRO A 272 12.04 9.23 8.89
N LEU A 273 11.18 8.32 8.46
CA LEU A 273 10.15 8.58 7.47
C LEU A 273 8.91 7.75 7.78
N TYR A 274 7.75 8.40 7.78
CA TYR A 274 6.45 7.74 7.90
C TYR A 274 5.47 8.36 6.90
N TYR A 275 4.37 7.65 6.61
CA TYR A 275 3.41 8.02 5.55
C TYR A 275 4.01 8.18 4.15
N CYS A 276 5.15 7.54 3.89
CA CYS A 276 5.71 7.38 2.54
C CYS A 276 5.01 6.23 1.81
N VAL A 277 5.08 6.25 0.49
CA VAL A 277 4.71 5.10 -0.34
C VAL A 277 5.96 4.32 -0.72
N THR A 278 5.83 3.00 -0.78
CA THR A 278 6.91 2.13 -1.23
C THR A 278 6.44 1.22 -2.35
N ILE A 279 7.19 1.17 -3.44
CA ILE A 279 6.83 0.41 -4.64
C ILE A 279 8.06 -0.27 -5.25
N LEU A 280 7.89 -1.52 -5.71
CA LEU A 280 8.92 -2.27 -6.41
C LEU A 280 8.82 -1.98 -7.91
N SER A 281 9.92 -1.55 -8.54
CA SER A 281 10.10 -1.61 -10.00
C SER A 281 10.66 -3.00 -10.35
N GLU A 282 9.83 -3.88 -10.90
CA GLU A 282 10.20 -5.26 -11.26
C GLU A 282 11.33 -5.28 -12.30
N LYS A 283 11.23 -4.40 -13.31
CA LYS A 283 12.19 -4.32 -14.41
C LYS A 283 13.59 -3.93 -13.92
N ASP A 284 13.65 -2.98 -13.01
CA ASP A 284 14.92 -2.43 -12.52
C ASP A 284 15.40 -3.15 -11.25
N ASN A 285 14.56 -4.01 -10.66
CA ASN A 285 14.78 -4.67 -9.37
C ASN A 285 15.14 -3.69 -8.23
N HIS A 286 14.51 -2.51 -8.26
CA HIS A 286 14.67 -1.45 -7.26
C HIS A 286 13.36 -1.17 -6.53
N ILE A 287 13.48 -0.91 -5.25
CA ILE A 287 12.39 -0.43 -4.41
C ILE A 287 12.52 1.08 -4.35
N HIS A 288 11.44 1.78 -4.67
CA HIS A 288 11.32 3.23 -4.55
C HIS A 288 10.50 3.58 -3.31
N ILE A 289 11.02 4.50 -2.51
CA ILE A 289 10.35 5.11 -1.36
C ILE A 289 10.13 6.58 -1.71
N ILE A 290 8.87 7.03 -1.70
CA ILE A 290 8.47 8.36 -2.19
C ILE A 290 7.64 9.09 -1.13
N GLY A 291 7.95 10.37 -0.93
CA GLY A 291 7.28 11.27 0.00
C GLY A 291 7.45 10.82 1.46
N GLY A 292 6.46 11.16 2.28
CA GLY A 292 6.41 10.90 3.71
C GLY A 292 6.42 12.18 4.52
N ARG A 293 6.58 12.03 5.83
CA ARG A 293 6.77 13.13 6.77
C ARG A 293 8.02 12.91 7.61
N ASP A 294 8.65 14.02 7.97
CA ASP A 294 9.79 14.04 8.87
C ASP A 294 9.37 14.07 10.36
N TYR A 295 10.36 14.13 11.24
CA TYR A 295 10.16 14.20 12.68
C TYR A 295 9.48 15.49 13.16
N LYS A 296 9.43 16.54 12.34
CA LYS A 296 8.70 17.79 12.60
C LYS A 296 7.27 17.72 12.08
N HIS A 297 6.84 16.57 11.56
CA HIS A 297 5.55 16.37 10.91
C HIS A 297 5.37 17.15 9.60
N ALA A 298 6.46 17.66 9.03
CA ALA A 298 6.44 18.30 7.73
C ALA A 298 6.43 17.22 6.62
N SER A 299 5.57 17.38 5.62
CA SER A 299 5.68 16.59 4.38
C SER A 299 7.05 16.83 3.76
N VAL A 300 7.64 15.77 3.18
CA VAL A 300 8.96 15.84 2.52
C VAL A 300 8.88 15.41 1.06
N SER A 301 9.83 15.86 0.25
CA SER A 301 9.97 15.52 -1.17
C SER A 301 10.85 14.29 -1.43
N THR A 302 11.09 13.48 -0.39
CA THR A 302 12.02 12.35 -0.43
C THR A 302 11.69 11.39 -1.58
N HIS A 303 12.69 11.09 -2.41
CA HIS A 303 12.67 9.96 -3.33
C HIS A 303 13.97 9.18 -3.21
N ILE A 304 13.87 7.96 -2.69
CA ILE A 304 15.03 7.09 -2.48
C ILE A 304 14.77 5.76 -3.19
N LYS A 305 15.82 5.17 -3.77
CA LYS A 305 15.78 3.78 -4.23
C LYS A 305 16.83 2.89 -3.59
N THR A 306 16.53 1.61 -3.49
CA THR A 306 17.48 0.57 -3.08
C THR A 306 17.24 -0.72 -3.87
N LYS A 307 18.27 -1.53 -4.07
CA LYS A 307 18.12 -2.81 -4.78
C LYS A 307 17.51 -3.85 -3.87
N VAL A 308 16.53 -4.61 -4.38
CA VAL A 308 15.88 -5.69 -3.61
C VAL A 308 16.90 -6.68 -3.06
N ARG A 309 17.89 -7.07 -3.87
CA ARG A 309 18.96 -8.01 -3.48
C ARG A 309 19.76 -7.61 -2.24
N VAL A 310 19.81 -6.31 -1.93
CA VAL A 310 20.51 -5.81 -0.74
C VAL A 310 19.66 -6.00 0.51
N LEU A 311 18.33 -5.97 0.37
CA LEU A 311 17.39 -6.22 1.46
C LEU A 311 17.07 -7.73 1.61
N ASP A 312 17.19 -8.49 0.54
CA ASP A 312 16.97 -9.93 0.54
C ASP A 312 17.97 -10.67 -0.37
N PRO A 313 19.14 -11.04 0.17
CA PRO A 313 20.14 -11.80 -0.56
C PRO A 313 19.64 -13.18 -1.03
N SER A 314 18.58 -13.72 -0.41
CA SER A 314 18.01 -15.03 -0.77
C SER A 314 17.48 -15.08 -2.22
N GLN A 315 17.18 -13.93 -2.83
CA GLN A 315 16.84 -13.84 -4.26
C GLN A 315 18.03 -14.15 -5.20
N LEU A 316 19.29 -14.17 -4.70
CA LEU A 316 20.44 -14.65 -5.50
C LEU A 316 20.38 -16.14 -5.80
N VAL A 317 19.74 -16.93 -4.93
CA VAL A 317 19.72 -18.40 -5.03
C VAL A 317 18.72 -18.88 -6.11
N MET A 318 17.77 -18.04 -6.54
CA MET A 318 16.86 -18.37 -7.65
C MET A 318 17.43 -18.10 -9.06
N ILE A 319 18.60 -17.48 -9.19
CA ILE A 319 19.21 -17.19 -10.51
C ILE A 319 20.22 -18.27 -10.95
N CYS A 320 20.54 -19.25 -10.09
CA CYS A 320 21.28 -20.45 -10.50
C CYS A 320 20.38 -21.68 -10.38
N LEU A 321 19.54 -21.93 -11.39
CA LEU A 321 19.03 -23.23 -11.83
C LEU A 321 18.09 -22.97 -13.03
N PHE A 322 18.67 -22.83 -14.21
CA PHE A 322 18.40 -23.59 -15.45
C PHE A 322 19.38 -23.14 -16.52
#